data_AF-A0A9D9U3F9-F1
#
_entry.id   AF-A0A9D9U3F9-F1
#
_cell.length_a   1.000
_cell.length_b   1.000
_cell.length_c   1.000
_cell.angle_alpha   90.00
_cell.angle_beta   90.00
_cell.angle_gamma   90.00
#
_symmetry.space_group_name_H-M   'P 1'
#
loop_
_entity.id
_entity.type
_entity.pdbx_description
1 polymer ?
#
loop_
_entity_poly.entity_id
_entity_poly.type
_entity_poly.pdbx_seq_one_letter_code
_entity_poly.pdbx_strand_id
1 'polypeptide(L)'
;MAKKYTDSEIWKRQRWFKKLSKDYKLAFFYIKDMCDNIGIWKIDCSELIDDTGIDSFNLKDFINCCNKEFDKIDGKLIVKERLKMVGKDELWITGFIQFQYESKDTGKVCLTHVIAKSALQKLEAKGLYKEAIKSNYLYVSQ
;
A
#
# COMPACT_ATOMS: atom_id res chain seq x y z
N MET A 1 -11.90 -10.37 8.32
CA MET A 1 -10.60 -10.32 7.62
C MET A 1 -10.84 -9.96 6.16
N ALA A 2 -10.20 -8.92 5.63
CA ALA A 2 -10.10 -8.77 4.19
C ALA A 2 -9.28 -9.94 3.63
N LYS A 3 -9.70 -10.53 2.50
CA LYS A 3 -8.92 -11.56 1.82
C LYS A 3 -7.73 -10.89 1.14
N LYS A 4 -6.55 -10.91 1.76
CA LYS A 4 -5.34 -10.19 1.33
C LYS A 4 -4.62 -10.89 0.16
N TYR A 5 -5.34 -11.17 -0.93
CA TYR A 5 -4.70 -11.74 -2.12
C TYR A 5 -3.69 -10.78 -2.73
N THR A 6 -2.62 -11.36 -3.25
CA THR A 6 -1.57 -10.62 -3.97
C THR A 6 -1.99 -10.46 -5.43
N ASP A 7 -1.68 -9.29 -6.01
CA ASP A 7 -1.85 -9.07 -7.46
C ASP A 7 -1.04 -10.11 -8.25
N SER A 8 -1.73 -10.95 -9.02
CA SER A 8 -1.14 -11.98 -9.87
C SER A 8 -0.18 -11.41 -10.92
N GLU A 9 -0.34 -10.13 -11.24
CA GLU A 9 0.41 -9.41 -12.27
C GLU A 9 1.48 -8.49 -11.70
N ILE A 10 1.70 -8.45 -10.37
CA ILE A 10 2.72 -7.59 -9.74
C ILE A 10 4.11 -7.83 -10.36
N TRP A 11 4.46 -9.09 -10.59
CA TRP A 11 5.71 -9.52 -11.20
C TRP A 11 5.79 -9.27 -12.70
N LYS A 12 4.71 -8.88 -13.37
CA LYS A 12 4.69 -8.59 -14.82
C LYS A 12 4.60 -7.09 -15.08
N ARG A 13 3.63 -6.43 -14.44
CA ARG A 13 3.24 -5.04 -14.71
C ARG A 13 3.98 -4.02 -13.85
N GLN A 14 4.33 -4.35 -12.61
CA GLN A 14 4.86 -3.37 -11.65
C GLN A 14 6.39 -3.31 -11.70
N ARG A 15 6.94 -2.30 -12.39
CA ARG A 15 8.40 -2.14 -12.56
C ARG A 15 9.10 -1.74 -11.26
N TRP A 16 8.49 -0.87 -10.46
CA TRP A 16 8.99 -0.53 -9.12
C TRP A 16 9.24 -1.78 -8.29
N PHE A 17 8.28 -2.72 -8.27
CA PHE A 17 8.39 -3.96 -7.50
C PHE A 17 9.51 -4.86 -8.03
N LYS A 18 9.68 -4.97 -9.35
CA LYS A 18 10.79 -5.73 -9.95
C LYS A 18 12.16 -5.24 -9.51
N LYS A 19 12.33 -3.91 -9.39
CA LYS A 19 13.59 -3.26 -9.01
C LYS A 19 13.92 -3.37 -7.52
N LEU A 20 12.96 -3.73 -6.67
CA LEU A 20 13.22 -3.96 -5.26
C LEU A 20 14.19 -5.12 -5.04
N SER A 21 15.03 -5.01 -3.99
CA SER A 21 15.85 -6.11 -3.51
C SER A 21 14.96 -7.27 -3.05
N LYS A 22 15.53 -8.48 -2.97
CA LYS A 22 14.84 -9.66 -2.45
C LYS A 22 14.25 -9.40 -1.05
N ASP A 23 14.99 -8.72 -0.19
CA ASP A 23 14.61 -8.45 1.20
C ASP A 23 13.48 -7.42 1.25
N TYR A 24 13.52 -6.37 0.42
CA TYR A 24 12.43 -5.40 0.34
C TYR A 24 11.17 -5.96 -0.31
N LYS A 25 11.28 -6.94 -1.21
CA LYS A 25 10.11 -7.66 -1.74
C LYS A 25 9.43 -8.46 -0.64
N LEU A 26 10.20 -9.18 0.17
CA LEU A 26 9.71 -9.93 1.33
C LEU A 26 9.07 -9.00 2.36
N ALA A 27 9.77 -7.92 2.73
CA ALA A 27 9.25 -6.91 3.65
C ALA A 27 7.93 -6.28 3.15
N PHE A 28 7.81 -6.00 1.85
CA PHE A 28 6.56 -5.49 1.29
C PHE A 28 5.39 -6.47 1.44
N PHE A 29 5.62 -7.77 1.18
CA PHE A 29 4.59 -8.78 1.38
C PHE A 29 4.22 -8.93 2.85
N TYR A 30 5.22 -8.96 3.74
CA TYR A 30 5.00 -9.02 5.18
C TYR A 30 4.13 -7.85 5.68
N ILE A 31 4.51 -6.60 5.34
CA ILE A 31 3.77 -5.39 5.73
C ILE A 31 2.35 -5.41 5.18
N LYS A 32 2.18 -5.80 3.91
CA LYS A 32 0.86 -5.96 3.28
C LYS A 32 0.02 -7.00 4.03
N ASP A 33 0.61 -8.10 4.46
CA ASP A 33 -0.11 -9.20 5.09
C ASP A 33 -0.40 -8.92 6.57
N MET A 34 0.42 -8.09 7.25
CA MET A 34 0.22 -7.68 8.65
C MET A 34 -0.59 -6.38 8.85
N CYS A 35 -0.89 -5.62 7.80
CA CYS A 35 -1.66 -4.37 7.94
C CYS A 35 -3.16 -4.56 8.31
N ASP A 36 -3.81 -3.55 8.88
CA ASP A 36 -5.27 -3.54 9.11
C ASP A 36 -6.05 -3.39 7.78
N ASN A 37 -7.38 -3.49 7.84
CA ASN A 37 -8.30 -3.43 6.69
C ASN A 37 -8.25 -2.10 5.90
N ILE A 38 -7.55 -1.09 6.40
CA ILE A 38 -7.33 0.20 5.72
C ILE A 38 -5.90 0.35 5.18
N GLY A 39 -5.07 -0.69 5.29
CA GLY A 39 -3.68 -0.68 4.83
C GLY A 39 -2.71 -0.04 5.81
N ILE A 40 -3.06 0.09 7.09
CA ILE A 40 -2.15 0.64 8.11
C ILE A 40 -1.43 -0.50 8.82
N TRP A 41 -0.11 -0.44 8.79
CA TRP A 41 0.77 -1.32 9.53
C TRP A 41 1.39 -0.54 10.69
N LYS A 42 1.33 -1.10 11.89
CA LYS A 42 2.07 -0.58 13.05
C LYS A 42 3.53 -1.00 12.88
N ILE A 43 4.43 -0.03 12.93
CA ILE A 43 5.83 -0.24 12.61
C ILE A 43 6.46 -1.04 13.73
N ASP A 44 6.76 -2.30 13.43
CA ASP A 44 7.62 -3.13 14.23
C ASP A 44 8.70 -3.74 13.32
N CYS A 45 9.85 -3.07 13.26
CA CYS A 45 10.96 -3.54 12.44
C CYS A 45 11.65 -4.76 13.05
N SER A 46 11.53 -4.96 14.37
CA SER A 46 12.12 -6.11 15.05
C SER A 46 11.34 -7.37 14.71
N GLU A 47 10.01 -7.34 14.86
CA GLU A 47 9.13 -8.47 14.50
C GLU A 47 9.26 -8.81 13.00
N LEU A 48 9.34 -7.78 12.14
CA LEU A 48 9.58 -7.99 10.71
C LEU A 48 10.88 -8.74 10.44
N ILE A 49 11.98 -8.36 11.10
CA ILE A 49 13.29 -9.00 10.93
C ILE A 49 13.23 -10.46 11.40
N ASP A 50 12.65 -10.71 12.57
CA ASP A 50 12.55 -12.04 13.16
C ASP A 50 11.70 -12.98 12.29
N ASP A 51 10.55 -12.50 11.80
CA ASP A 51 9.63 -13.31 10.99
C ASP A 51 10.14 -13.57 9.56
N THR A 52 10.84 -12.60 8.98
CA THR A 52 11.31 -12.69 7.58
C THR A 52 12.72 -13.24 7.44
N GLY A 53 13.51 -13.21 8.51
CA GLY A 53 14.93 -13.58 8.51
C GLY A 53 15.82 -12.57 7.78
N ILE A 54 15.42 -11.30 7.67
CA ILE A 54 16.21 -10.25 7.01
C ILE A 54 17.29 -9.75 7.97
N ASP A 55 18.57 -9.84 7.58
CA ASP A 55 19.70 -9.45 8.44
C ASP A 55 19.70 -7.97 8.86
N SER A 56 19.25 -7.08 7.97
CA SER A 56 19.15 -5.64 8.26
C SER A 56 18.03 -4.99 7.46
N PHE A 57 17.19 -4.20 8.12
CA PHE A 57 16.06 -3.52 7.49
C PHE A 57 16.12 -2.02 7.74
N ASN A 58 16.16 -1.23 6.66
CA ASN A 58 16.07 0.22 6.73
C ASN A 58 14.71 0.71 6.21
N LEU A 59 13.84 1.10 7.13
CA LEU A 59 12.49 1.55 6.81
C LEU A 59 12.46 2.75 5.85
N LYS A 60 13.36 3.73 6.03
CA LYS A 60 13.36 4.94 5.19
C LYS A 60 13.77 4.62 3.76
N ASP A 61 14.80 3.79 3.60
CA ASP A 61 15.26 3.36 2.29
C ASP A 61 14.22 2.46 1.59
N PHE A 62 13.58 1.57 2.35
CA PHE A 62 12.47 0.76 1.89
C PHE A 62 11.31 1.61 1.34
N ILE A 63 10.83 2.60 2.11
CA ILE A 63 9.75 3.51 1.68
C ILE A 63 10.15 4.25 0.40
N ASN A 64 11.38 4.78 0.35
CA ASN A 64 11.90 5.45 -0.84
C ASN A 64 11.91 4.51 -2.04
N CYS A 65 12.39 3.28 -1.89
CA CYS A 65 12.44 2.29 -2.96
C CYS A 65 11.04 1.91 -3.46
N CYS A 66 10.06 1.73 -2.56
CA CYS A 66 8.67 1.45 -2.93
C CYS A 66 7.98 2.64 -3.61
N ASN A 67 8.37 3.88 -3.28
CA ASN A 67 7.77 5.08 -3.85
C ASN A 67 8.43 5.52 -5.16
N LYS A 68 9.60 5.00 -5.50
CA LYS A 68 10.28 5.25 -6.78
C LYS A 68 9.59 4.50 -7.93
N GLU A 69 9.15 5.23 -8.95
CA GLU A 69 8.68 4.72 -10.23
C GLU A 69 9.50 5.36 -11.35
N PHE A 70 9.48 4.77 -12.55
CA PHE A 70 10.13 5.34 -13.73
C PHE A 70 9.13 5.44 -14.87
N ASP A 71 9.16 6.58 -15.57
CA ASP A 71 8.36 6.77 -16.77
C ASP A 71 8.74 5.73 -17.83
N LYS A 72 7.74 5.19 -18.53
CA LYS A 72 7.96 4.15 -19.56
C LYS A 72 8.58 4.70 -20.84
N ILE A 73 8.34 5.98 -21.13
CA ILE A 73 8.69 6.66 -22.37
C ILE A 73 10.01 7.41 -22.14
N ASP A 74 10.06 8.25 -21.11
CA ASP A 74 11.21 9.14 -20.87
C ASP A 74 12.27 8.52 -19.93
N GLY A 75 11.95 7.44 -19.22
CA GLY A 75 12.84 6.87 -18.19
C GLY A 75 13.09 7.77 -16.97
N LYS A 76 12.40 8.92 -16.89
CA LYS A 76 12.51 9.87 -15.78
C LYS A 76 12.00 9.26 -14.49
N LEU A 77 12.63 9.65 -13.38
CA LEU A 77 12.19 9.27 -12.05
C LEU A 77 10.86 9.96 -11.72
N ILE A 78 9.84 9.17 -11.41
CA ILE A 78 8.54 9.64 -10.93
C ILE A 78 8.38 9.15 -9.50
N VAL A 79 7.96 10.03 -8.59
CA VAL A 79 7.61 9.63 -7.23
C VAL A 79 6.11 9.34 -7.19
N LYS A 80 5.75 8.11 -6.82
CA LYS A 80 4.37 7.71 -6.56
C LYS A 80 4.30 7.17 -5.13
N GLU A 81 3.63 7.90 -4.26
CA GLU A 81 3.46 7.55 -2.85
C GLU A 81 2.56 6.30 -2.70
N ARG A 82 3.19 5.14 -2.55
CA ARG A 82 2.53 3.85 -2.24
C ARG A 82 2.55 3.57 -0.75
N LEU A 83 3.66 3.95 -0.10
CA LEU A 83 3.87 3.84 1.33
C LEU A 83 4.07 5.24 1.91
N LYS A 84 3.32 5.57 2.95
CA LYS A 84 3.38 6.87 3.60
C LYS A 84 3.41 6.70 5.12
N MET A 85 4.33 7.39 5.79
CA MET A 85 4.33 7.45 7.24
C MET A 85 3.14 8.28 7.73
N VAL A 86 2.38 7.73 8.67
CA VAL A 86 1.28 8.42 9.36
C VAL A 86 1.65 8.46 10.83
N GLY A 87 1.89 9.65 11.37
CA GLY A 87 2.40 9.77 12.75
C GLY A 87 3.85 9.28 12.90
N LYS A 88 4.16 8.70 14.06
CA LYS A 88 5.54 8.27 14.40
C LYS A 88 5.78 6.78 14.19
N ASP A 89 4.74 5.97 14.30
CA ASP A 89 4.78 4.52 14.45
C ASP A 89 3.80 3.79 13.51
N GLU A 90 3.15 4.49 12.58
CA GLU A 90 2.26 3.86 11.61
C GLU A 90 2.75 4.10 10.17
N LEU A 91 2.70 3.04 9.37
CA LEU A 91 2.95 3.06 7.93
C LEU A 91 1.66 2.76 7.19
N TRP A 92 1.28 3.62 6.27
CA TRP A 92 0.07 3.49 5.48
C TRP A 92 0.39 3.09 4.04
N ILE A 93 -0.26 2.01 3.59
CA ILE A 93 -0.32 1.57 2.20
C ILE A 93 -1.47 2.30 1.52
N THR A 94 -1.15 3.39 0.83
CA THR A 94 -2.13 4.38 0.32
C THR A 94 -3.14 3.77 -0.65
N GLY A 95 -2.70 2.85 -1.51
CA GLY A 95 -3.55 2.19 -2.52
C GLY A 95 -4.31 0.95 -2.02
N PHE A 96 -4.24 0.62 -0.73
CA PHE A 96 -4.76 -0.66 -0.22
C PHE A 96 -6.28 -0.80 -0.40
N ILE A 97 -7.06 0.20 0.02
CA ILE A 97 -8.53 0.17 -0.05
C ILE A 97 -9.00 0.13 -1.50
N GLN A 98 -8.38 0.93 -2.36
CA GLN A 98 -8.64 0.92 -3.80
C GLN A 98 -8.44 -0.49 -4.36
N PHE A 99 -7.28 -1.10 -4.13
CA PHE A 99 -6.97 -2.43 -4.65
C PHE A 99 -7.90 -3.53 -4.11
N GLN A 100 -8.30 -3.44 -2.84
CA GLN A 100 -9.13 -4.48 -2.20
C GLN A 100 -10.61 -4.43 -2.62
N TYR A 101 -11.13 -3.23 -2.88
CA TYR A 101 -12.58 -3.01 -3.04
C TYR A 101 -12.97 -2.35 -4.36
N GLU A 102 -12.02 -2.15 -5.28
CA GLU A 102 -12.36 -1.64 -6.62
C GLU A 102 -13.28 -2.63 -7.36
N SER A 103 -14.34 -2.08 -7.94
CA SER A 103 -15.15 -2.80 -8.92
C SER A 103 -14.36 -2.89 -10.23
N LYS A 104 -14.26 -4.10 -10.80
CA LYS A 104 -13.57 -4.34 -12.07
C LYS A 104 -14.18 -3.55 -13.24
N ASP A 105 -15.48 -3.26 -13.17
CA ASP A 105 -16.23 -2.60 -14.23
C ASP A 105 -16.04 -1.08 -14.21
N THR A 106 -15.95 -0.48 -13.02
CA THR A 106 -15.92 0.98 -12.85
C THR A 106 -14.57 1.53 -12.42
N GLY A 107 -13.68 0.68 -11.91
CA GLY A 107 -12.42 1.10 -11.27
C GLY A 107 -12.62 1.93 -10.01
N LYS A 108 -13.84 1.93 -9.45
CA LYS A 108 -14.23 2.72 -8.28
C LYS A 108 -14.62 1.82 -7.12
N VAL A 109 -14.37 2.29 -5.91
CA VAL A 109 -14.82 1.68 -4.68
C VAL A 109 -16.27 2.07 -4.43
N CYS A 110 -17.13 1.06 -4.29
CA CYS A 110 -18.55 1.26 -4.06
C CYS A 110 -18.87 1.49 -2.58
N LEU A 111 -19.53 2.61 -2.26
CA LEU A 111 -19.88 2.99 -0.88
C LEU A 111 -20.93 2.09 -0.24
N THR A 112 -21.75 1.42 -1.04
CA THR A 112 -22.83 0.56 -0.54
C THR A 112 -22.33 -0.80 -0.07
N HIS A 113 -21.14 -1.24 -0.52
CA HIS A 113 -20.58 -2.51 -0.10
C HIS A 113 -20.15 -2.44 1.37
N VAL A 114 -20.75 -3.27 2.23
CA VAL A 114 -20.63 -3.19 3.70
C VAL A 114 -19.17 -3.20 4.17
N ILE A 115 -18.33 -4.05 3.57
CA ILE A 115 -16.92 -4.17 3.96
C ILE A 115 -16.13 -2.93 3.54
N ALA A 116 -16.39 -2.40 2.34
CA ALA A 116 -15.74 -1.18 1.86
C ALA A 116 -16.16 0.01 2.71
N LYS A 117 -17.46 0.12 3.03
CA LYS A 117 -18.00 1.17 3.91
C LYS A 117 -17.32 1.18 5.28
N SER A 118 -17.15 0.01 5.91
CA SER A 118 -16.46 -0.10 7.19
C SER A 118 -14.99 0.34 7.11
N ALA A 119 -14.27 -0.05 6.05
CA ALA A 119 -12.90 0.40 5.82
C ALA A 119 -12.82 1.92 5.59
N LEU A 120 -13.75 2.49 4.82
CA LEU A 120 -13.79 3.93 4.55
C LEU A 120 -14.12 4.75 5.81
N GLN A 121 -15.05 4.28 6.64
CA GLN A 121 -15.34 4.91 7.94
C GLN A 121 -14.12 4.89 8.87
N LYS A 122 -13.37 3.78 8.91
CA LYS A 122 -12.10 3.71 9.66
C LYS A 122 -11.05 4.69 9.10
N LEU A 123 -10.95 4.81 7.78
CA LEU A 123 -10.03 5.74 7.12
C LEU A 123 -10.40 7.21 7.43
N GLU A 124 -11.69 7.52 7.46
CA GLU A 124 -12.23 8.84 7.81
C GLU A 124 -11.99 9.16 9.28
N ALA A 125 -12.19 8.21 10.20
CA ALA A 125 -11.92 8.37 11.62
C ALA A 125 -10.43 8.68 11.91
N LYS A 126 -9.51 8.20 11.08
CA LYS A 126 -8.07 8.55 11.12
C LYS A 126 -7.72 9.86 10.40
N GLY A 127 -8.69 10.54 9.78
CA GLY A 127 -8.48 11.79 9.04
C GLY A 127 -7.80 11.64 7.68
N LEU A 128 -7.59 10.40 7.19
CA LEU A 128 -6.85 10.12 5.95
C LEU A 128 -7.75 10.13 4.70
N TYR A 129 -9.07 10.06 4.85
CA TYR A 129 -10.00 9.97 3.74
C TYR A 129 -9.90 11.15 2.75
N LYS A 130 -9.86 12.38 3.27
CA LYS A 130 -9.75 13.59 2.44
C LYS A 130 -8.42 13.62 1.67
N GLU A 131 -7.35 13.17 2.31
CA GLU A 131 -6.04 13.08 1.69
C GLU A 131 -6.02 12.01 0.59
N ALA A 132 -6.62 10.84 0.83
CA ALA A 132 -6.69 9.75 -0.14
C ALA A 132 -7.36 10.17 -1.45
N ILE A 133 -8.43 10.97 -1.35
CA ILE A 133 -9.13 11.51 -2.53
C ILE A 133 -8.27 12.58 -3.22
N LYS A 134 -7.72 13.54 -2.46
CA LYS A 134 -6.92 14.64 -3.02
C LYS A 134 -5.67 14.15 -3.75
N SER A 135 -5.03 13.12 -3.21
CA SER A 135 -3.80 12.53 -3.77
C SER A 135 -4.08 11.41 -4.78
N ASN A 136 -5.33 11.21 -5.19
CA ASN A 136 -5.72 10.21 -6.18
C ASN A 136 -5.37 8.75 -5.79
N TYR A 137 -5.34 8.45 -4.49
CA TYR A 137 -5.13 7.09 -3.97
C TYR A 137 -6.43 6.27 -3.94
N LEU A 138 -7.57 6.96 -3.85
CA LEU A 138 -8.90 6.36 -3.73
C LEU A 138 -9.89 7.03 -4.68
N TYR A 139 -10.58 6.22 -5.48
CA TYR A 139 -11.67 6.66 -6.34
C TYR A 139 -12.96 6.01 -5.86
N VAL A 140 -13.94 6.83 -5.50
CA VAL A 140 -15.20 6.36 -4.91
C VAL A 140 -16.35 6.61 -5.90
N SER A 141 -17.23 5.62 -6.06
CA SER A 141 -18.50 5.83 -6.77
C SER A 141 -19.53 6.35 -5.78
N GLN A 142 -20.15 7.49 -6.09
CA GLN A 142 -21.32 8.00 -5.37
C GLN A 142 -22.52 7.10 -5.61
#